data_AF-A0A9D7SHZ4-F1
#
_entry.id   AF-A0A9D7SHZ4-F1
#
_cell.length_a   1.000
_cell.length_b   1.000
_cell.length_c   1.000
_cell.angle_alpha   90.00
_cell.angle_beta   90.00
_cell.angle_gamma   90.00
#
_symmetry.space_group_name_H-M   'P 1'
#
loop_
_entity.id
_entity.type
_entity.pdbx_description
1 polymer ?
#
loop_
_entity_poly.entity_id
_entity_poly.type
_entity_poly.pdbx_seq_one_letter_code
_entity_poly.pdbx_strand_id
1 'polypeptide(L)'
;MARSVALLEDATEIRMALQRLCLGGDRLEVAYKSQRAAFPILTEDGERLAFRMPFEEIGAWELKPGEHLAVKLKDRGLEYECVVSHAGQEVLEGVEACLASIPRVLRRSDLHRLADFIPDRGAAPVHAATFTNTRNALIDGTVQSFGEEGLELVLRNAKQDIRELLRMGEESLLDLPLEGDLRLRAPTTVAYFGDNLVGLRFTKQADAKVLGQYRTWVQDQQVLQAQKDREEFCPRGFQEATARINRAAALPTVKVLVDREPMLLLLTEKEDFARRLGEALSRKFGLAVLDHIKGPVKAQVQALAGGDGDWGRIRMVLVHNMLRLASPLELCRQLIEAEGCPVPVVLAGTEEDETKKRHHALAAGAVDYVAVEPFRILSILRKLDDTMRLFEGN
;
A
#
# COMPACT_ATOMS: atom_id res chain seq x y z
N MET A 1 -25.43 -20.71 9.22
CA MET A 1 -25.56 -19.30 9.64
C MET A 1 -24.15 -18.78 9.82
N ALA A 2 -23.59 -18.12 8.81
CA ALA A 2 -22.28 -17.50 8.97
C ALA A 2 -22.49 -16.18 9.72
N ARG A 3 -21.77 -16.03 10.84
CA ARG A 3 -21.71 -14.77 11.58
C ARG A 3 -21.02 -13.76 10.64
N SER A 4 -21.72 -12.73 10.17
CA SER A 4 -21.00 -11.48 9.91
C SER A 4 -20.38 -11.14 11.27
N VAL A 5 -19.05 -11.23 11.39
CA VAL A 5 -18.39 -11.11 12.69
C VAL A 5 -18.40 -9.63 13.04
N ALA A 6 -19.55 -9.15 13.53
CA ALA A 6 -19.74 -7.81 14.05
C ALA A 6 -18.85 -7.56 15.29
N LEU A 7 -18.29 -8.63 15.86
CA LEU A 7 -17.48 -8.64 17.08
C LEU A 7 -16.30 -9.59 16.90
N LEU A 8 -15.08 -9.04 16.85
CA LEU A 8 -13.85 -9.80 16.96
C LEU A 8 -13.49 -9.92 18.45
N GLU A 9 -13.43 -11.15 18.96
CA GLU A 9 -13.22 -11.43 20.39
C GLU A 9 -11.97 -12.31 20.64
N ASP A 10 -11.39 -12.91 19.60
CA ASP A 10 -10.17 -13.70 19.73
C ASP A 10 -8.97 -12.79 20.02
N ALA A 11 -8.32 -13.00 21.14
CA ALA A 11 -7.22 -12.16 21.60
C ALA A 11 -6.04 -12.15 20.62
N THR A 12 -5.79 -13.27 19.93
CA THR A 12 -4.69 -13.36 18.95
C THR A 12 -5.05 -12.56 17.71
N GLU A 13 -6.27 -12.73 17.18
CA GLU A 13 -6.73 -12.00 16.00
C GLU A 13 -6.79 -10.48 16.23
N ILE A 14 -7.23 -10.05 17.43
CA ILE A 14 -7.19 -8.63 17.83
C ILE A 14 -5.76 -8.11 17.83
N ARG A 15 -4.82 -8.83 18.43
CA ARG A 15 -3.41 -8.43 18.46
C ARG A 15 -2.80 -8.40 17.06
N MET A 16 -3.12 -9.36 16.20
CA MET A 16 -2.69 -9.37 14.79
C MET A 16 -3.18 -8.12 14.05
N ALA A 17 -4.44 -7.70 14.25
CA ALA A 17 -4.96 -6.46 13.69
C ALA A 17 -4.17 -5.24 14.21
N LEU A 18 -3.92 -5.14 15.51
CA LEU A 18 -3.13 -4.04 16.07
C LEU A 18 -1.69 -4.01 15.55
N GLN A 19 -1.03 -5.16 15.42
CA GLN A 19 0.33 -5.25 14.87
C GLN A 19 0.38 -4.81 13.41
N ARG A 20 -0.62 -5.16 12.59
CA ARG A 20 -0.74 -4.64 11.23
C ARG A 20 -0.85 -3.13 11.20
N LEU A 21 -1.65 -2.54 12.10
CA LEU A 21 -1.79 -1.09 12.18
C LEU A 21 -0.49 -0.41 12.65
N CYS A 22 0.26 -1.04 13.57
CA CYS A 22 1.60 -0.59 13.94
C CYS A 22 2.54 -0.62 12.72
N LEU A 23 2.53 -1.72 11.96
CA LEU A 23 3.30 -1.90 10.73
C LEU A 23 2.89 -0.91 9.63
N GLY A 24 1.63 -0.51 9.56
CA GLY A 24 1.12 0.50 8.63
C GLY A 24 1.49 1.93 9.03
N GLY A 25 1.84 2.17 10.29
CA GLY A 25 1.95 3.52 10.84
C GLY A 25 0.59 4.22 10.92
N ASP A 26 -0.47 3.44 11.11
CA ASP A 26 -1.85 3.93 11.12
C ASP A 26 -2.15 4.77 12.37
N ARG A 27 -3.28 5.48 12.32
CA ARG A 27 -3.74 6.33 13.42
C ARG A 27 -5.02 5.75 14.03
N LEU A 28 -5.13 5.90 15.34
CA LEU A 28 -6.34 5.63 16.12
C LEU A 28 -7.10 6.94 16.30
N GLU A 29 -8.41 6.93 16.08
CA GLU A 29 -9.25 8.01 16.60
C GLU A 29 -9.56 7.70 18.06
N VAL A 30 -9.12 8.55 18.97
CA VAL A 30 -9.31 8.39 20.40
C VAL A 30 -10.28 9.46 20.88
N ALA A 31 -11.23 9.05 21.71
CA ALA A 31 -12.23 9.92 22.29
C ALA A 31 -12.33 9.71 23.81
N TYR A 32 -12.39 10.82 24.54
CA TYR A 32 -12.56 10.85 25.98
C TYR A 32 -13.37 12.10 26.37
N LYS A 33 -14.49 11.89 27.07
CA LYS A 33 -15.48 12.96 27.35
C LYS A 33 -15.88 13.68 26.04
N SER A 34 -15.69 14.99 25.97
CA SER A 34 -15.94 15.83 24.78
C SER A 34 -14.76 15.90 23.81
N GLN A 35 -13.60 15.36 24.18
CA GLN A 35 -12.35 15.50 23.43
C GLN A 35 -12.19 14.35 22.45
N ARG A 36 -11.67 14.67 21.25
CA ARG A 36 -11.44 13.71 20.16
C ARG A 36 -10.21 14.12 19.37
N ALA A 37 -9.31 13.17 19.13
CA ALA A 37 -8.13 13.39 18.30
C ALA A 37 -7.65 12.08 17.67
N ALA A 38 -6.85 12.19 16.61
CA ALA A 38 -6.28 11.03 15.93
C ALA A 38 -4.79 10.91 16.26
N PHE A 39 -4.37 9.75 16.74
CA PHE A 39 -3.00 9.52 17.24
C PHE A 39 -2.32 8.34 16.53
N PRO A 40 -1.09 8.50 16.04
CA PRO A 40 -0.31 7.40 15.48
C PRO A 40 -0.10 6.26 16.49
N ILE A 41 -0.27 5.03 16.06
CA ILE A 41 0.07 3.85 16.87
C ILE A 41 1.60 3.69 16.89
N LEU A 42 2.15 3.40 18.07
CA LEU A 42 3.58 3.24 18.28
C LEU A 42 3.98 1.77 18.42
N THR A 43 3.26 1.01 19.23
CA THR A 43 3.62 -0.38 19.53
C THR A 43 2.44 -1.13 20.15
N GLU A 44 2.47 -2.44 19.99
CA GLU A 44 1.66 -3.43 20.71
C GLU A 44 2.66 -4.42 21.29
N ASP A 45 2.95 -4.41 22.59
CA ASP A 45 4.05 -5.19 23.17
C ASP A 45 3.64 -6.57 23.73
N GLY A 46 2.40 -6.99 23.46
CA GLY A 46 1.80 -8.20 24.00
C GLY A 46 0.99 -8.01 25.27
N GLU A 47 1.19 -6.91 25.98
CA GLU A 47 0.44 -6.58 27.19
C GLU A 47 -0.31 -5.26 27.05
N ARG A 48 0.26 -4.32 26.29
CA ARG A 48 -0.20 -2.94 26.17
C ARG A 48 -0.11 -2.45 24.73
N LEU A 49 -1.02 -1.55 24.43
CA LEU A 49 -1.02 -0.72 23.24
C LEU A 49 -0.44 0.65 23.62
N ALA A 50 0.46 1.18 22.81
CA ALA A 50 0.94 2.55 22.95
C ALA A 50 0.67 3.34 21.67
N PHE A 51 0.19 4.57 21.84
CA PHE A 51 -0.01 5.52 20.75
C PHE A 51 0.53 6.90 21.15
N ARG A 52 0.97 7.68 20.15
CA ARG A 52 1.58 8.98 20.38
C ARG A 52 0.54 9.96 20.88
N MET A 53 0.71 10.45 22.09
CA MET A 53 -0.10 11.52 22.67
C MET A 53 0.82 12.37 23.53
N PRO A 54 1.03 13.65 23.19
CA PRO A 54 1.86 14.54 23.99
C PRO A 54 1.38 14.59 25.44
N PHE A 55 2.30 14.67 26.39
CA PHE A 55 1.95 14.73 27.82
C PHE A 55 1.14 15.97 28.17
N GLU A 56 1.37 17.08 27.46
CA GLU A 56 0.53 18.28 27.54
C GLU A 56 -0.93 17.96 27.17
N GLU A 57 -1.15 17.15 26.14
CA GLU A 57 -2.48 16.74 25.71
C GLU A 57 -3.12 15.76 26.69
N ILE A 58 -2.35 14.79 27.23
CA ILE A 58 -2.82 13.91 28.32
C ILE A 58 -3.28 14.73 29.53
N GLY A 59 -2.50 15.76 29.88
CA GLY A 59 -2.83 16.73 30.93
C GLY A 59 -4.09 17.54 30.62
N ALA A 60 -4.23 18.05 29.40
CA ALA A 60 -5.41 18.79 28.94
C ALA A 60 -6.68 17.93 28.90
N TRP A 61 -6.52 16.62 28.68
CA TRP A 61 -7.61 15.66 28.76
C TRP A 61 -7.97 15.30 30.20
N GLU A 62 -7.13 15.67 31.17
CA GLU A 62 -7.22 15.27 32.58
C GLU A 62 -7.28 13.74 32.76
N LEU A 63 -6.60 13.01 31.88
CA LEU A 63 -6.71 11.57 31.77
C LEU A 63 -5.99 10.88 32.94
N LYS A 64 -6.70 10.02 33.68
CA LYS A 64 -6.16 9.30 34.84
C LYS A 64 -6.02 7.80 34.55
N PRO A 65 -4.98 7.13 35.09
CA PRO A 65 -4.84 5.68 34.95
C PRO A 65 -6.11 4.95 35.40
N GLY A 66 -6.55 3.99 34.59
CA GLY A 66 -7.79 3.23 34.76
C GLY A 66 -9.00 3.80 34.02
N GLU A 67 -8.95 5.04 33.52
CA GLU A 67 -10.05 5.61 32.75
C GLU A 67 -10.19 5.01 31.36
N HIS A 68 -11.41 5.00 30.85
CA HIS A 68 -11.76 4.35 29.59
C HIS A 68 -11.73 5.33 28.42
N LEU A 69 -11.01 4.95 27.38
CA LEU A 69 -10.92 5.64 26.10
C LEU A 69 -11.74 4.89 25.07
N ALA A 70 -12.60 5.61 24.35
CA ALA A 70 -13.24 5.07 23.15
C ALA A 70 -12.26 5.21 21.98
N VAL A 71 -12.01 4.12 21.27
CA VAL A 71 -11.04 4.06 20.17
C VAL A 71 -11.73 3.59 18.90
N LYS A 72 -11.47 4.27 17.79
CA LYS A 72 -11.79 3.77 16.45
C LYS A 72 -10.51 3.48 15.68
N LEU A 73 -10.54 2.40 14.93
CA LEU A 73 -9.43 1.92 14.10
C LEU A 73 -9.95 1.29 12.82
N LYS A 74 -9.07 1.20 11.82
CA LYS A 74 -9.42 0.69 10.50
C LYS A 74 -8.41 -0.35 10.04
N ASP A 75 -8.72 -1.63 10.24
CA ASP A 75 -7.88 -2.74 9.81
C ASP A 75 -8.34 -3.25 8.44
N ARG A 76 -7.42 -3.26 7.47
CA ARG A 76 -7.67 -3.63 6.06
C ARG A 76 -8.89 -2.94 5.44
N GLY A 77 -9.18 -1.71 5.87
CA GLY A 77 -10.31 -0.95 5.39
C GLY A 77 -11.65 -1.26 6.06
N LEU A 78 -11.72 -2.23 6.99
CA LEU A 78 -12.88 -2.47 7.86
C LEU A 78 -12.78 -1.59 9.11
N GLU A 79 -13.87 -0.95 9.49
CA GLU A 79 -13.89 -0.02 10.62
C GLU A 79 -14.37 -0.69 11.90
N TYR A 80 -13.58 -0.50 12.96
CA TYR A 80 -13.83 -1.06 14.27
C TYR A 80 -13.83 0.01 15.35
N GLU A 81 -14.62 -0.24 16.38
CA GLU A 81 -14.71 0.54 17.60
C GLU A 81 -14.45 -0.37 18.80
N CYS A 82 -13.70 0.14 19.76
CA CYS A 82 -13.42 -0.56 21.01
C CYS A 82 -13.25 0.41 22.18
N VAL A 83 -13.12 -0.16 23.38
CA VAL A 83 -12.78 0.58 24.59
C VAL A 83 -11.50 0.00 25.16
N VAL A 84 -10.57 0.88 25.48
CA VAL A 84 -9.31 0.55 26.15
C VAL A 84 -9.20 1.34 27.45
N SER A 85 -8.50 0.79 28.44
CA SER A 85 -8.20 1.52 29.68
C SER A 85 -6.84 2.20 29.56
N HIS A 86 -6.78 3.49 29.86
CA HIS A 86 -5.52 4.21 30.00
C HIS A 86 -4.68 3.60 31.12
N ALA A 87 -3.45 3.19 30.81
CA ALA A 87 -2.54 2.53 31.73
C ALA A 87 -1.45 3.46 32.27
N GLY A 88 -1.33 4.67 31.71
CA GLY A 88 -0.33 5.66 32.09
C GLY A 88 0.35 6.28 30.86
N GLN A 89 1.45 6.97 31.10
CA GLN A 89 2.22 7.65 30.07
C GLN A 89 3.69 7.23 30.14
N GLU A 90 4.36 7.19 29.00
CA GLU A 90 5.77 6.79 28.88
C GLU A 90 6.46 7.53 27.73
N VAL A 91 7.80 7.62 27.77
CA VAL A 91 8.59 8.11 26.65
C VAL A 91 9.22 6.91 25.95
N LEU A 92 8.69 6.56 24.78
CA LEU A 92 9.17 5.44 23.98
C LEU A 92 10.14 5.97 22.92
N GLU A 93 11.43 5.63 23.08
CA GLU A 93 12.53 6.07 22.20
C GLU A 93 12.62 7.59 21.97
N GLY A 94 12.09 8.40 22.91
CA GLY A 94 12.03 9.87 22.78
C GLY A 94 10.68 10.43 22.31
N VAL A 95 9.68 9.57 22.10
CA VAL A 95 8.30 9.97 21.77
C VAL A 95 7.41 9.80 22.98
N GLU A 96 6.73 10.88 23.35
CA GLU A 96 5.68 10.86 24.39
C GLU A 96 4.50 9.99 23.93
N ALA A 97 4.15 9.02 24.77
CA ALA A 97 3.19 7.99 24.48
C ALA A 97 2.15 7.87 25.59
N CYS A 98 0.89 7.65 25.19
CA CYS A 98 -0.16 7.16 26.05
C CYS A 98 -0.17 5.63 25.99
N LEU A 99 -0.06 4.99 27.15
CA LEU A 99 -0.19 3.55 27.30
C LEU A 99 -1.66 3.21 27.54
N ALA A 100 -2.14 2.14 26.92
CA ALA A 100 -3.48 1.61 27.09
C ALA A 100 -3.48 0.08 27.12
N SER A 101 -4.53 -0.51 27.70
CA SER A 101 -4.74 -1.95 27.64
C SER A 101 -5.00 -2.43 26.21
N ILE A 102 -4.62 -3.67 25.89
CA ILE A 102 -5.12 -4.33 24.68
C ILE A 102 -6.66 -4.44 24.76
N PRO A 103 -7.41 -4.03 23.72
CA PRO A 103 -8.86 -4.18 23.68
C PRO A 103 -9.24 -5.66 23.74
N ARG A 104 -10.32 -5.97 24.47
CA ARG A 104 -10.84 -7.34 24.57
C ARG A 104 -11.77 -7.72 23.42
N VAL A 105 -12.36 -6.70 22.78
CA VAL A 105 -13.33 -6.86 21.70
C VAL A 105 -13.13 -5.71 20.72
N LEU A 106 -13.12 -6.00 19.42
CA LEU A 106 -13.27 -5.01 18.36
C LEU A 106 -14.67 -5.16 17.75
N ARG A 107 -15.50 -4.13 17.89
CA ARG A 107 -16.84 -4.12 17.30
C ARG A 107 -16.81 -3.41 15.96
N ARG A 108 -17.26 -4.10 14.92
CA ARG A 108 -17.36 -3.52 13.59
C ARG A 108 -18.42 -2.41 13.54
N SER A 109 -18.07 -1.23 13.03
CA SER A 109 -18.97 -0.06 12.97
C SER A 109 -19.56 0.18 11.59
N ASP A 110 -18.98 -0.39 10.53
CA ASP A 110 -19.41 -0.21 9.14
C ASP A 110 -20.36 -1.31 8.63
N LEU A 111 -21.30 -1.75 9.47
CA LEU A 111 -22.23 -2.87 9.19
C LEU A 111 -23.17 -2.65 8.00
N HIS A 112 -23.25 -1.44 7.46
CA HIS A 112 -23.99 -1.14 6.25
C HIS A 112 -23.29 -1.64 4.97
N ARG A 113 -21.98 -1.92 5.07
CA ARG A 113 -21.15 -2.39 3.96
C ARG A 113 -21.42 -3.86 3.64
N LEU A 114 -21.09 -4.25 2.42
CA LEU A 114 -21.18 -5.64 1.96
C LEU A 114 -19.86 -6.38 2.12
N ALA A 115 -18.76 -5.70 2.44
CA ALA A 115 -17.48 -6.32 2.74
C ALA A 115 -17.58 -7.25 3.95
N ASP A 116 -17.21 -8.52 3.83
CA ASP A 116 -16.88 -9.40 4.97
C ASP A 116 -15.39 -9.74 5.00
N PHE A 117 -14.74 -9.64 3.84
CA PHE A 117 -13.33 -9.93 3.62
C PHE A 117 -12.73 -8.87 2.70
N ILE A 118 -11.63 -8.28 3.13
CA ILE A 118 -10.81 -7.39 2.31
C ILE A 118 -9.44 -8.06 2.19
N PRO A 119 -9.09 -8.59 1.00
CA PRO A 119 -7.82 -9.29 0.82
C PRO A 119 -6.66 -8.33 1.03
N ASP A 120 -5.57 -8.84 1.60
CA ASP A 120 -4.35 -8.06 1.68
C ASP A 120 -3.77 -7.85 0.28
N ARG A 121 -3.56 -6.58 -0.07
CA ARG A 121 -3.25 -6.15 -1.44
C ARG A 121 -1.75 -6.09 -1.70
N GLY A 122 -0.99 -7.05 -1.18
CA GLY A 122 0.41 -7.21 -1.53
C GLY A 122 0.59 -7.49 -3.04
N ALA A 123 1.42 -8.45 -3.39
CA ALA A 123 1.65 -8.80 -4.81
C ALA A 123 0.46 -9.50 -5.53
N ALA A 124 -0.70 -9.65 -4.88
CA ALA A 124 -1.83 -10.46 -5.36
C ALA A 124 -2.54 -9.84 -6.59
N PRO A 125 -3.10 -10.67 -7.49
CA PRO A 125 -3.78 -10.19 -8.68
C PRO A 125 -5.03 -9.40 -8.29
N VAL A 126 -5.12 -8.20 -8.85
CA VAL A 126 -6.31 -7.38 -8.80
C VAL A 126 -7.47 -8.17 -9.42
N HIS A 127 -8.52 -8.45 -8.64
CA HIS A 127 -9.70 -9.16 -9.14
C HIS A 127 -10.50 -8.23 -10.07
N ALA A 128 -10.16 -8.29 -11.36
CA ALA A 128 -10.88 -7.60 -12.40
C ALA A 128 -12.30 -8.18 -12.50
N ALA A 129 -13.28 -7.30 -12.58
CA ALA A 129 -14.67 -7.67 -12.76
C ALA A 129 -15.27 -6.82 -13.87
N THR A 130 -16.27 -7.36 -14.55
CA THR A 130 -17.12 -6.59 -15.45
C THR A 130 -18.53 -6.61 -14.93
N PHE A 131 -19.25 -5.50 -15.07
CA PHE A 131 -20.66 -5.44 -14.68
C PHE A 131 -21.44 -4.56 -15.64
N THR A 132 -22.75 -4.75 -15.70
CA THR A 132 -23.62 -3.98 -16.59
C THR A 132 -24.44 -2.94 -15.85
N ASN A 133 -24.97 -1.98 -16.58
CA ASN A 133 -26.04 -1.10 -16.09
C ASN A 133 -27.33 -1.34 -16.88
N THR A 134 -28.40 -0.62 -16.54
CA THR A 134 -29.71 -0.66 -17.23
C THR A 134 -29.68 -0.26 -18.69
N ARG A 135 -28.62 0.44 -19.12
CA ARG A 135 -28.36 0.76 -20.54
C ARG A 135 -27.64 -0.38 -21.27
N ASN A 136 -27.42 -1.51 -20.61
CA ASN A 136 -26.60 -2.64 -21.07
C ASN A 136 -25.16 -2.22 -21.44
N ALA A 137 -24.66 -1.11 -20.88
CA ALA A 137 -23.26 -0.76 -21.02
C ALA A 137 -22.43 -1.70 -20.15
N LEU A 138 -21.38 -2.27 -20.74
CA LEU A 138 -20.39 -3.07 -20.01
C LEU A 138 -19.38 -2.13 -19.35
N ILE A 139 -19.19 -2.30 -18.04
CA ILE A 139 -18.34 -1.46 -17.21
C ILE A 139 -17.23 -2.32 -16.61
N ASP A 140 -15.99 -1.85 -16.74
CA ASP A 140 -14.81 -2.49 -16.16
C ASP A 140 -14.55 -1.97 -14.74
N GLY A 141 -14.40 -2.90 -13.81
CA GLY A 141 -14.13 -2.61 -12.41
C GLY A 141 -13.10 -3.53 -11.78
N THR A 142 -12.88 -3.28 -10.49
CA THR A 142 -11.97 -4.04 -9.65
C THR A 142 -12.62 -4.28 -8.30
N VAL A 143 -12.67 -5.53 -7.87
CA VAL A 143 -13.20 -5.89 -6.56
C VAL A 143 -12.29 -5.36 -5.47
N GLN A 144 -12.87 -4.60 -4.55
CA GLN A 144 -12.22 -4.10 -3.35
C GLN A 144 -12.38 -5.04 -2.18
N SER A 145 -13.57 -5.59 -2.03
CA SER A 145 -13.93 -6.46 -0.92
C SER A 145 -14.99 -7.45 -1.34
N PHE A 146 -14.99 -8.58 -0.66
CA PHE A 146 -15.90 -9.69 -0.84
C PHE A 146 -16.79 -9.82 0.38
N GLY A 147 -18.06 -10.13 0.19
CA GLY A 147 -18.92 -10.62 1.26
C GLY A 147 -19.89 -11.66 0.77
N GLU A 148 -20.61 -12.26 1.71
CA GLU A 148 -21.52 -13.38 1.41
C GLU A 148 -22.77 -12.95 0.64
N GLU A 149 -23.18 -11.70 0.82
CA GLU A 149 -24.39 -11.09 0.25
C GLU A 149 -24.08 -10.17 -0.95
N GLY A 150 -22.81 -9.91 -1.24
CA GLY A 150 -22.40 -9.06 -2.33
C GLY A 150 -20.92 -8.73 -2.31
N LEU A 151 -20.53 -7.71 -3.07
CA LEU A 151 -19.14 -7.26 -3.16
C LEU A 151 -19.07 -5.77 -3.47
N GLU A 152 -17.89 -5.21 -3.25
CA GLU A 152 -17.65 -3.79 -3.45
C GLU A 152 -16.64 -3.60 -4.57
N LEU A 153 -16.94 -2.69 -5.50
CA LEU A 153 -16.17 -2.48 -6.71
C LEU A 153 -15.76 -1.02 -6.82
N VAL A 154 -14.61 -0.79 -7.42
CA VAL A 154 -14.22 0.53 -7.96
C VAL A 154 -14.14 0.42 -9.46
N LEU A 155 -14.30 1.55 -10.16
CA LEU A 155 -14.03 1.59 -11.59
C LEU A 155 -12.54 1.38 -11.85
N ARG A 156 -12.23 0.69 -12.96
CA ARG A 156 -10.84 0.56 -13.40
C ARG A 156 -10.26 1.91 -13.83
N ASN A 157 -11.10 2.75 -14.44
CA ASN A 157 -10.74 4.11 -14.81
C ASN A 157 -11.13 5.10 -13.69
N ALA A 158 -10.16 5.49 -12.87
CA ALA A 158 -10.37 6.41 -11.74
C ALA A 158 -10.82 7.83 -12.13
N LYS A 159 -10.83 8.19 -13.44
CA LYS A 159 -11.34 9.48 -13.92
C LYS A 159 -12.85 9.52 -14.12
N GLN A 160 -13.49 8.36 -14.13
CA GLN A 160 -14.94 8.26 -14.27
C GLN A 160 -15.59 8.25 -12.89
N ASP A 161 -16.72 8.95 -12.75
CA ASP A 161 -17.54 8.85 -11.55
C ASP A 161 -18.51 7.68 -11.70
N ILE A 162 -18.44 6.74 -10.76
CA ILE A 162 -19.33 5.58 -10.72
C ILE A 162 -20.81 5.96 -10.56
N ARG A 163 -21.08 7.12 -9.95
CA ARG A 163 -22.42 7.67 -9.75
C ARG A 163 -23.04 8.23 -11.03
N GLU A 164 -22.24 8.49 -12.06
CA GLU A 164 -22.75 8.86 -13.40
C GLU A 164 -23.13 7.62 -14.23
N LEU A 165 -22.57 6.46 -13.88
CA LEU A 165 -22.76 5.21 -14.62
C LEU A 165 -23.89 4.35 -14.09
N LEU A 166 -24.15 4.43 -12.77
CA LEU A 166 -25.11 3.61 -12.03
C LEU A 166 -26.01 4.47 -11.12
N ARG A 167 -27.18 3.94 -10.77
CA ARG A 167 -28.12 4.51 -9.81
C ARG A 167 -28.38 3.56 -8.65
N MET A 168 -28.77 4.12 -7.51
CA MET A 168 -29.20 3.32 -6.36
C MET A 168 -30.37 2.39 -6.72
N GLY A 169 -30.29 1.13 -6.31
CA GLY A 169 -31.30 0.10 -6.59
C GLY A 169 -31.29 -0.43 -8.03
N GLU A 170 -30.38 0.06 -8.87
CA GLU A 170 -30.28 -0.37 -10.26
C GLU A 170 -29.83 -1.83 -10.37
N GLU A 171 -30.48 -2.60 -11.26
CA GLU A 171 -30.07 -3.97 -11.56
C GLU A 171 -28.82 -3.98 -12.46
N SER A 172 -27.95 -4.95 -12.19
CA SER A 172 -26.68 -5.15 -12.87
C SER A 172 -26.44 -6.64 -13.05
N LEU A 173 -25.71 -7.04 -14.09
CA LEU A 173 -25.17 -8.39 -14.21
C LEU A 173 -23.67 -8.33 -13.91
N LEU A 174 -23.25 -8.95 -12.82
CA LEU A 174 -21.84 -9.09 -12.48
C LEU A 174 -21.24 -10.30 -13.18
N ASP A 175 -20.05 -10.14 -13.75
CA ASP A 175 -19.18 -11.21 -14.22
C ASP A 175 -17.77 -11.02 -13.63
N LEU A 176 -17.36 -11.96 -12.78
CA LEU A 176 -16.11 -11.95 -12.04
C LEU A 176 -15.38 -13.29 -12.22
N PRO A 177 -14.24 -13.32 -12.93
CA PRO A 177 -13.33 -14.45 -12.88
C PRO A 177 -12.65 -14.55 -11.52
N LEU A 178 -12.71 -15.73 -10.90
CA LEU A 178 -12.01 -16.06 -9.66
C LEU A 178 -10.83 -17.00 -9.99
N GLU A 179 -10.08 -17.43 -8.98
CA GLU A 179 -8.94 -18.33 -9.20
C GLU A 179 -9.39 -19.70 -9.72
N GLY A 180 -8.58 -20.29 -10.61
CA GLY A 180 -8.89 -21.55 -11.29
C GLY A 180 -9.96 -21.39 -12.37
N ASP A 181 -10.87 -22.36 -12.47
CA ASP A 181 -11.97 -22.36 -13.44
C ASP A 181 -13.26 -21.71 -12.87
N LEU A 182 -13.20 -21.14 -11.66
CA LEU A 182 -14.37 -20.57 -11.01
C LEU A 182 -14.68 -19.18 -11.58
N ARG A 183 -15.93 -18.98 -12.02
CA ARG A 183 -16.41 -17.70 -12.54
C ARG A 183 -17.76 -17.38 -11.93
N LEU A 184 -17.83 -16.26 -11.22
CA LEU A 184 -19.06 -15.76 -10.63
C LEU A 184 -19.80 -14.90 -11.65
N ARG A 185 -20.93 -15.42 -12.15
CA ARG A 185 -21.91 -14.65 -12.93
C ARG A 185 -23.20 -14.57 -12.15
N ALA A 186 -23.55 -13.38 -11.69
CA ALA A 186 -24.70 -13.20 -10.82
C ALA A 186 -25.45 -11.89 -11.09
N PRO A 187 -26.79 -11.91 -11.14
CA PRO A 187 -27.61 -10.71 -11.11
C PRO A 187 -27.47 -10.02 -9.75
N THR A 188 -27.15 -8.73 -9.77
CA THR A 188 -26.92 -7.88 -8.61
C THR A 188 -27.79 -6.63 -8.65
N THR A 189 -27.88 -5.94 -7.50
CA THR A 189 -28.48 -4.61 -7.38
C THR A 189 -27.51 -3.66 -6.70
N VAL A 190 -27.51 -2.39 -7.11
CA VAL A 190 -26.72 -1.34 -6.47
C VAL A 190 -27.29 -1.05 -5.08
N ALA A 191 -26.59 -1.49 -4.05
CA ALA A 191 -27.05 -1.40 -2.67
C ALA A 191 -26.68 -0.08 -1.99
N TYR A 192 -25.50 0.46 -2.29
CA TYR A 192 -25.01 1.74 -1.77
C TYR A 192 -23.83 2.28 -2.60
N PHE A 193 -23.52 3.57 -2.45
CA PHE A 193 -22.31 4.20 -2.96
C PHE A 193 -21.43 4.63 -1.79
N GLY A 194 -20.14 4.25 -1.82
CA GLY A 194 -19.11 4.85 -0.98
C GLY A 194 -18.50 6.08 -1.64
N ASP A 195 -17.37 6.55 -1.10
CA ASP A 195 -16.67 7.72 -1.65
C ASP A 195 -16.20 7.47 -3.09
N ASN A 196 -15.59 6.31 -3.35
CA ASN A 196 -15.09 5.92 -4.67
C ASN A 196 -15.47 4.49 -5.08
N LEU A 197 -16.41 3.86 -4.36
CA LEU A 197 -16.82 2.47 -4.60
C LEU A 197 -18.33 2.33 -4.72
N VAL A 198 -18.77 1.22 -5.29
CA VAL A 198 -20.18 0.79 -5.30
C VAL A 198 -20.31 -0.58 -4.65
N GLY A 199 -21.32 -0.75 -3.81
CA GLY A 199 -21.72 -2.04 -3.28
C GLY A 199 -22.75 -2.70 -4.19
N LEU A 200 -22.42 -3.86 -4.77
CA LEU A 200 -23.34 -4.68 -5.55
C LEU A 200 -23.81 -5.87 -4.72
N ARG A 201 -25.11 -5.93 -4.42
CA ARG A 201 -25.73 -7.02 -3.65
C ARG A 201 -26.29 -8.09 -4.58
N PHE A 202 -26.05 -9.36 -4.29
CA PHE A 202 -26.65 -10.46 -5.05
C PHE A 202 -28.18 -10.46 -4.90
N THR A 203 -28.88 -10.67 -6.00
CA THR A 203 -30.35 -10.78 -5.98
C THR A 203 -30.78 -12.22 -5.71
N LYS A 204 -32.06 -12.39 -5.36
CA LYS A 204 -32.68 -13.73 -5.21
C LYS A 204 -32.72 -14.54 -6.51
N GLN A 205 -32.50 -13.90 -7.67
CA GLN A 205 -32.45 -14.55 -8.97
C GLN A 205 -31.09 -15.19 -9.26
N ALA A 206 -30.07 -14.91 -8.45
CA ALA A 206 -28.75 -15.51 -8.62
C ALA A 206 -28.79 -17.01 -8.34
N ASP A 207 -28.02 -17.77 -9.13
CA ASP A 207 -27.91 -19.21 -8.99
C ASP A 207 -27.31 -19.57 -7.61
N ALA A 208 -28.10 -20.24 -6.77
CA ALA A 208 -27.72 -20.62 -5.42
C ALA A 208 -26.48 -21.55 -5.39
N LYS A 209 -26.28 -22.39 -6.41
CA LYS A 209 -25.11 -23.26 -6.52
C LYS A 209 -23.86 -22.45 -6.80
N VAL A 210 -23.93 -21.48 -7.72
CA VAL A 210 -22.81 -20.58 -8.03
C VAL A 210 -22.48 -19.71 -6.83
N LEU A 211 -23.47 -19.15 -6.15
CA LEU A 211 -23.26 -18.38 -4.91
C LEU A 211 -22.67 -19.25 -3.79
N GLY A 212 -23.07 -20.52 -3.70
CA GLY A 212 -22.48 -21.48 -2.76
C GLY A 212 -20.98 -21.68 -3.02
N GLN A 213 -20.59 -21.92 -4.28
CA GLN A 213 -19.18 -22.05 -4.67
C GLN A 213 -18.37 -20.77 -4.39
N TYR A 214 -18.94 -19.61 -4.69
CA TYR A 214 -18.33 -18.32 -4.38
C TYR A 214 -18.10 -18.14 -2.86
N ARG A 215 -19.11 -18.44 -2.03
CA ARG A 215 -18.99 -18.31 -0.57
C ARG A 215 -17.93 -19.25 0.00
N THR A 216 -17.87 -20.49 -0.48
CA THR A 216 -16.79 -21.43 -0.13
C THR A 216 -15.43 -20.85 -0.52
N TRP A 217 -15.30 -20.32 -1.74
CA TRP A 217 -14.05 -19.68 -2.17
C TRP A 217 -13.66 -18.49 -1.27
N VAL A 218 -14.59 -17.62 -0.88
CA VAL A 218 -14.31 -16.51 0.04
C VAL A 218 -13.80 -17.02 1.39
N GLN A 219 -14.41 -18.07 1.93
CA GLN A 219 -13.99 -18.70 3.19
C GLN A 219 -12.58 -19.30 3.07
N ASP A 220 -12.27 -19.97 1.96
CA ASP A 220 -10.93 -20.50 1.71
C ASP A 220 -9.88 -19.38 1.65
N GLN A 221 -10.20 -18.26 0.99
CA GLN A 221 -9.32 -17.09 0.94
C GLN A 221 -9.11 -16.44 2.31
N GLN A 222 -10.17 -16.36 3.13
CA GLN A 222 -10.06 -15.89 4.51
C GLN A 222 -9.13 -16.80 5.34
N VAL A 223 -9.23 -18.13 5.17
CA VAL A 223 -8.35 -19.09 5.85
C VAL A 223 -6.90 -18.93 5.41
N LEU A 224 -6.65 -18.81 4.11
CA LEU A 224 -5.30 -18.57 3.57
C LEU A 224 -4.71 -17.26 4.08
N GLN A 225 -5.51 -16.19 4.13
CA GLN A 225 -5.08 -14.92 4.70
C GLN A 225 -4.78 -15.05 6.19
N ALA A 226 -5.64 -15.73 6.96
CA ALA A 226 -5.43 -15.94 8.39
C ALA A 226 -4.16 -16.77 8.66
N GLN A 227 -3.80 -17.72 7.79
CA GLN A 227 -2.54 -18.46 7.87
C GLN A 227 -1.34 -17.53 7.68
N LYS A 228 -1.34 -16.70 6.63
CA LYS A 228 -0.28 -15.70 6.39
C LYS A 228 -0.14 -14.74 7.57
N ASP A 229 -1.27 -14.24 8.08
CA ASP A 229 -1.26 -13.32 9.20
C ASP A 229 -0.66 -13.98 10.45
N ARG A 230 -0.90 -15.29 10.67
CA ARG A 230 -0.30 -16.04 11.78
C ARG A 230 1.18 -16.29 11.60
N GLU A 231 1.65 -16.43 10.37
CA GLU A 231 3.08 -16.55 10.06
C GLU A 231 3.82 -15.24 10.30
N GLU A 232 3.18 -14.10 10.03
CA GLU A 232 3.71 -12.76 10.27
C GLU A 232 3.51 -12.27 11.72
N PHE A 233 2.66 -12.94 12.48
CA PHE A 233 2.34 -12.56 13.87
C PHE A 233 3.55 -12.69 14.78
N CYS A 234 3.83 -11.64 15.56
CA CYS A 234 4.86 -11.67 16.59
C CYS A 234 4.22 -11.84 17.98
N PRO A 235 4.34 -13.01 18.65
CA PRO A 235 3.73 -13.21 19.97
C PRO A 235 4.25 -12.24 21.04
N ARG A 236 5.51 -11.80 20.91
CA ARG A 236 6.17 -10.83 21.81
C ARG A 236 5.74 -9.38 21.58
N GLY A 237 4.86 -9.14 20.61
CA GLY A 237 4.46 -7.80 20.24
C GLY A 237 5.38 -7.17 19.18
N PHE A 238 4.92 -6.06 18.64
CA PHE A 238 5.57 -5.29 17.59
C PHE A 238 6.11 -3.97 18.13
N GLN A 239 7.41 -3.90 18.37
CA GLN A 239 8.10 -2.72 18.94
C GLN A 239 8.76 -1.81 17.88
N GLU A 240 8.88 -2.25 16.63
CA GLU A 240 9.62 -1.55 15.57
C GLU A 240 8.96 -0.24 15.09
N ALA A 241 7.69 0.02 15.39
CA ALA A 241 7.02 1.24 14.93
C ALA A 241 7.53 2.50 15.65
N THR A 242 8.07 2.38 16.86
CA THR A 242 8.77 3.46 17.57
C THR A 242 10.02 3.92 16.80
N ALA A 243 10.78 2.97 16.24
CA ALA A 243 11.99 3.25 15.47
C ALA A 243 11.67 3.97 14.14
N ARG A 244 10.44 3.88 13.62
CA ARG A 244 10.00 4.66 12.44
C ARG A 244 9.68 6.11 12.77
N ILE A 245 9.21 6.38 13.98
CA ILE A 245 8.79 7.73 14.41
C ILE A 245 10.00 8.53 14.93
N ASN A 246 10.99 7.85 15.51
CA ASN A 246 12.29 8.44 15.88
C ASN A 246 13.37 8.29 14.82
N ARG A 247 13.06 7.72 13.65
CA ARG A 247 13.75 8.11 12.42
C ARG A 247 13.36 9.56 12.12
N ALA A 248 13.95 10.50 12.86
CA ALA A 248 14.40 11.76 12.31
C ALA A 248 15.02 11.40 10.97
N ALA A 249 14.30 11.69 9.88
CA ALA A 249 14.55 11.23 8.51
C ALA A 249 15.92 10.59 8.40
N ALA A 250 16.03 9.27 8.64
CA ALA A 250 17.29 8.60 8.40
C ALA A 250 17.55 8.89 6.94
N LEU A 251 18.57 9.72 6.67
CA LEU A 251 18.90 10.15 5.32
C LEU A 251 18.92 8.88 4.50
N PRO A 252 18.17 8.83 3.38
CA PRO A 252 17.93 7.56 2.72
C PRO A 252 19.28 6.94 2.38
N THR A 253 19.59 5.81 3.01
CA THR A 253 20.82 5.10 2.74
C THR A 253 20.57 4.23 1.54
N VAL A 254 21.40 4.38 0.51
CA VAL A 254 21.31 3.53 -0.68
C VAL A 254 21.36 2.06 -0.29
N LYS A 255 20.40 1.28 -0.78
CA LYS A 255 20.31 -0.17 -0.57
C LYS A 255 20.80 -0.89 -1.82
N VAL A 256 21.81 -1.75 -1.69
CA VAL A 256 22.23 -2.63 -2.79
C VAL A 256 21.35 -3.88 -2.78
N LEU A 257 20.56 -4.07 -3.84
CA LEU A 257 19.72 -5.26 -4.01
C LEU A 257 20.45 -6.38 -4.73
N VAL A 258 21.29 -6.02 -5.71
CA VAL A 258 22.12 -6.97 -6.47
C VAL A 258 23.51 -6.40 -6.58
N ASP A 259 24.48 -7.06 -5.93
CA ASP A 259 25.88 -6.64 -5.97
C ASP A 259 26.60 -7.21 -7.20
N ARG A 260 26.58 -6.46 -8.30
CA ARG A 260 27.18 -6.84 -9.59
C ARG A 260 27.61 -5.60 -10.38
N GLU A 261 28.57 -5.77 -11.29
CA GLU A 261 28.95 -4.76 -12.27
C GLU A 261 28.39 -5.10 -13.66
N PRO A 262 27.95 -4.09 -14.46
CA PRO A 262 27.85 -2.67 -14.09
C PRO A 262 26.65 -2.38 -13.16
N MET A 263 26.81 -1.44 -12.23
CA MET A 263 25.78 -1.06 -11.24
C MET A 263 24.82 0.00 -11.78
N LEU A 264 23.51 -0.27 -11.69
CA LEU A 264 22.45 0.69 -11.96
C LEU A 264 21.96 1.31 -10.65
N LEU A 265 21.82 2.64 -10.60
CA LEU A 265 21.15 3.33 -9.49
C LEU A 265 19.69 3.56 -9.87
N LEU A 266 18.77 2.95 -9.14
CA LEU A 266 17.34 3.15 -9.29
C LEU A 266 16.80 4.11 -8.23
N LEU A 267 16.27 5.24 -8.68
CA LEU A 267 15.60 6.24 -7.88
C LEU A 267 14.10 5.92 -7.87
N THR A 268 13.63 5.30 -6.80
CA THR A 268 12.22 4.89 -6.67
C THR A 268 11.81 4.77 -5.20
N GLU A 269 10.55 5.10 -4.93
CA GLU A 269 9.93 4.88 -3.62
C GLU A 269 9.02 3.63 -3.62
N LYS A 270 9.06 2.82 -4.69
CA LYS A 270 8.33 1.57 -4.80
C LYS A 270 9.28 0.39 -4.60
N GLU A 271 9.36 -0.11 -3.37
CA GLU A 271 10.25 -1.22 -3.02
C GLU A 271 9.95 -2.49 -3.83
N ASP A 272 8.68 -2.85 -4.01
CA ASP A 272 8.30 -4.03 -4.80
C ASP A 272 8.73 -3.94 -6.26
N PHE A 273 8.66 -2.73 -6.84
CA PHE A 273 9.13 -2.49 -8.21
C PHE A 273 10.65 -2.69 -8.28
N ALA A 274 11.38 -2.12 -7.32
CA ALA A 274 12.82 -2.23 -7.27
C ALA A 274 13.30 -3.67 -7.13
N ARG A 275 12.63 -4.46 -6.27
CA ARG A 275 12.93 -5.87 -6.06
C ARG A 275 12.71 -6.70 -7.33
N ARG A 276 11.55 -6.53 -7.98
CA ARG A 276 11.23 -7.21 -9.25
C ARG A 276 12.20 -6.85 -10.37
N LEU A 277 12.54 -5.56 -10.50
CA LEU A 277 13.51 -5.11 -11.49
C LEU A 277 14.90 -5.68 -11.17
N GLY A 278 15.29 -5.72 -9.91
CA GLY A 278 16.52 -6.34 -9.44
C GLY A 278 16.61 -7.81 -9.84
N GLU A 279 15.59 -8.60 -9.53
CA GLU A 279 15.50 -10.01 -9.93
C GLU A 279 15.60 -10.18 -11.45
N ALA A 280 14.86 -9.37 -12.21
CA ALA A 280 14.80 -9.41 -13.67
C ALA A 280 16.13 -9.06 -14.36
N LEU A 281 16.82 -8.04 -13.84
CA LEU A 281 18.07 -7.53 -14.42
C LEU A 281 19.33 -8.19 -13.83
N SER A 282 19.19 -8.91 -12.71
CA SER A 282 20.30 -9.47 -11.92
C SER A 282 21.30 -10.28 -12.73
N ARG A 283 20.86 -10.93 -13.83
CA ARG A 283 21.71 -11.72 -14.71
C ARG A 283 22.81 -10.90 -15.41
N LYS A 284 22.63 -9.58 -15.53
CA LYS A 284 23.55 -8.71 -16.27
C LYS A 284 24.01 -7.48 -15.49
N PHE A 285 23.16 -6.92 -14.64
CA PHE A 285 23.43 -5.66 -13.95
C PHE A 285 23.39 -5.84 -12.44
N GLY A 286 24.18 -5.03 -11.72
CA GLY A 286 23.91 -4.74 -10.32
C GLY A 286 22.78 -3.71 -10.20
N LEU A 287 22.10 -3.72 -9.06
CA LEU A 287 21.04 -2.76 -8.77
C LEU A 287 21.18 -2.21 -7.36
N ALA A 288 21.33 -0.91 -7.28
CA ALA A 288 21.24 -0.11 -6.06
C ALA A 288 19.97 0.74 -6.10
N VAL A 289 19.36 0.97 -4.94
CA VAL A 289 18.08 1.66 -4.81
C VAL A 289 18.19 2.78 -3.81
N LEU A 290 17.67 3.95 -4.18
CA LEU A 290 17.52 5.09 -3.30
C LEU A 290 16.04 5.49 -3.26
N ASP A 291 15.46 5.44 -2.07
CA ASP A 291 14.12 5.91 -1.77
C ASP A 291 14.17 7.31 -1.10
N HIS A 292 13.03 7.98 -0.96
CA HIS A 292 12.86 9.21 -0.15
C HIS A 292 13.87 10.35 -0.41
N ILE A 293 14.17 10.61 -1.68
CA ILE A 293 15.23 11.54 -2.10
C ILE A 293 14.95 12.95 -1.57
N LYS A 294 15.86 13.46 -0.72
CA LYS A 294 15.83 14.83 -0.19
C LYS A 294 17.18 15.51 -0.43
N GLY A 295 17.19 16.50 -1.31
CA GLY A 295 18.41 17.22 -1.68
C GLY A 295 19.29 16.46 -2.69
N PRO A 296 20.60 16.75 -2.74
CA PRO A 296 21.51 16.17 -3.74
C PRO A 296 21.62 14.65 -3.66
N VAL A 297 21.43 13.96 -4.78
CA VAL A 297 21.53 12.49 -4.88
C VAL A 297 22.96 12.03 -4.66
N LYS A 298 23.93 12.75 -5.23
CA LYS A 298 25.37 12.49 -5.13
C LYS A 298 25.85 12.40 -3.67
N ALA A 299 25.30 13.21 -2.79
CA ALA A 299 25.61 13.18 -1.35
C ALA A 299 25.05 11.92 -0.66
N GLN A 300 23.92 11.40 -1.13
CA GLN A 300 23.24 10.23 -0.56
C GLN A 300 23.85 8.90 -1.05
N VAL A 301 24.50 8.90 -2.22
CA VAL A 301 25.10 7.69 -2.81
C VAL A 301 26.59 7.52 -2.49
N GLN A 302 27.14 8.30 -1.55
CA GLN A 302 28.56 8.27 -1.19
C GLN A 302 29.06 6.89 -0.78
N ALA A 303 28.22 6.05 -0.18
CA ALA A 303 28.60 4.67 0.18
C ALA A 303 28.92 3.78 -1.04
N LEU A 304 28.44 4.15 -2.24
CA LEU A 304 28.75 3.50 -3.52
C LEU A 304 29.77 4.27 -4.36
N ALA A 305 30.08 5.51 -3.96
CA ALA A 305 31.10 6.37 -4.55
C ALA A 305 32.48 5.94 -4.05
N GLY A 306 33.45 5.82 -4.95
CA GLY A 306 34.83 5.44 -4.63
C GLY A 306 35.66 6.54 -3.97
N GLY A 307 35.07 7.34 -3.06
CA GLY A 307 35.70 8.52 -2.45
C GLY A 307 34.95 9.82 -2.73
N ASP A 308 35.50 10.93 -2.20
CA ASP A 308 34.86 12.25 -2.24
C ASP A 308 34.62 12.73 -3.68
N GLY A 309 33.34 12.72 -4.08
CA GLY A 309 32.87 13.43 -5.27
C GLY A 309 32.75 12.62 -6.56
N ASP A 310 32.94 11.30 -6.53
CA ASP A 310 32.75 10.43 -7.70
C ASP A 310 31.39 9.70 -7.65
N TRP A 311 30.85 9.27 -8.79
CA TRP A 311 29.65 8.42 -8.87
C TRP A 311 29.99 6.92 -8.70
N GLY A 312 31.28 6.59 -8.57
CA GLY A 312 31.80 5.30 -8.13
C GLY A 312 31.41 4.15 -9.04
N ARG A 313 30.72 3.15 -8.48
CA ARG A 313 30.28 1.94 -9.20
C ARG A 313 29.10 2.21 -10.15
N ILE A 314 28.38 3.30 -9.94
CA ILE A 314 27.18 3.62 -10.71
C ILE A 314 27.58 3.90 -12.15
N ARG A 315 26.91 3.25 -13.10
CA ARG A 315 27.14 3.43 -14.54
C ARG A 315 25.93 3.99 -15.27
N MET A 316 24.76 4.03 -14.63
CA MET A 316 23.54 4.61 -15.15
C MET A 316 22.57 4.90 -14.00
N VAL A 317 21.79 5.98 -14.13
CA VAL A 317 20.73 6.34 -13.19
C VAL A 317 19.38 6.16 -13.84
N LEU A 318 18.50 5.39 -13.19
CA LEU A 318 17.12 5.18 -13.58
C LEU A 318 16.19 5.97 -12.65
N VAL A 319 15.44 6.91 -13.20
CA VAL A 319 14.49 7.74 -12.43
C VAL A 319 13.07 7.26 -12.68
N HIS A 320 12.45 6.64 -11.67
CA HIS A 320 11.10 6.14 -11.80
C HIS A 320 10.06 7.28 -11.80
N ASN A 321 9.00 7.14 -12.58
CA ASN A 321 7.98 8.18 -12.80
C ASN A 321 7.07 8.46 -11.58
N MET A 322 7.10 7.60 -10.56
CA MET A 322 6.32 7.73 -9.33
C MET A 322 7.25 7.94 -8.13
N LEU A 323 7.45 9.20 -7.78
CA LEU A 323 8.15 9.68 -6.58
C LEU A 323 7.19 10.59 -5.79
N ARG A 324 7.13 10.49 -4.47
CA ARG A 324 6.22 11.29 -3.62
C ARG A 324 6.80 12.66 -3.30
N LEU A 325 8.13 12.76 -3.17
CA LEU A 325 8.79 13.96 -2.64
C LEU A 325 9.44 14.85 -3.71
N ALA A 326 9.59 14.36 -4.94
CA ALA A 326 10.23 15.11 -6.03
C ALA A 326 9.56 14.78 -7.37
N SER A 327 9.50 15.75 -8.28
CA SER A 327 9.12 15.49 -9.67
C SER A 327 10.26 14.76 -10.39
N PRO A 328 10.01 13.65 -11.10
CA PRO A 328 11.05 12.94 -11.86
C PRO A 328 11.81 13.82 -12.86
N LEU A 329 11.14 14.80 -13.45
CA LEU A 329 11.76 15.74 -14.40
C LEU A 329 12.64 16.78 -13.68
N GLU A 330 12.21 17.28 -12.52
CA GLU A 330 13.02 18.19 -11.71
C GLU A 330 14.25 17.49 -11.16
N LEU A 331 14.07 16.26 -10.70
CA LEU A 331 15.18 15.42 -10.23
C LEU A 331 16.16 15.11 -11.37
N CYS A 332 15.67 14.84 -12.59
CA CYS A 332 16.55 14.68 -13.75
C CYS A 332 17.37 15.94 -14.04
N ARG A 333 16.75 17.13 -14.01
CA ARG A 333 17.48 18.39 -14.17
C ARG A 333 18.48 18.61 -13.04
N GLN A 334 18.10 18.32 -11.80
CA GLN A 334 19.01 18.41 -10.65
C GLN A 334 20.24 17.53 -10.83
N LEU A 335 20.05 16.26 -11.22
CA LEU A 335 21.16 15.32 -11.48
C LEU A 335 22.12 15.86 -12.53
N ILE A 336 21.61 16.41 -13.63
CA ILE A 336 22.42 16.79 -14.79
C ILE A 336 23.01 18.20 -14.61
N GLU A 337 22.18 19.19 -14.32
CA GLU A 337 22.55 20.60 -14.31
C GLU A 337 23.20 21.01 -12.99
N ALA A 338 22.66 20.55 -11.85
CA ALA A 338 23.14 20.97 -10.53
C ALA A 338 24.23 20.03 -9.97
N GLU A 339 24.10 18.73 -10.20
CA GLU A 339 25.02 17.72 -9.64
C GLU A 339 26.09 17.23 -10.63
N GLY A 340 25.97 17.59 -11.91
CA GLY A 340 26.93 17.22 -12.95
C GLY A 340 27.08 15.71 -13.10
N CYS A 341 25.97 14.97 -13.12
CA CYS A 341 25.96 13.51 -13.23
C CYS A 341 26.66 13.07 -14.53
N PRO A 342 27.77 12.30 -14.46
CA PRO A 342 28.58 11.92 -15.61
C PRO A 342 28.04 10.68 -16.33
N VAL A 343 27.07 9.99 -15.73
CA VAL A 343 26.48 8.75 -16.25
C VAL A 343 25.13 9.03 -16.90
N PRO A 344 24.71 8.21 -17.89
CA PRO A 344 23.41 8.38 -18.52
C PRO A 344 22.26 8.33 -17.48
N VAL A 345 21.39 9.32 -17.55
CA VAL A 345 20.15 9.39 -16.77
C VAL A 345 18.98 8.99 -17.68
N VAL A 346 18.22 7.99 -17.28
CA VAL A 346 17.08 7.45 -18.04
C VAL A 346 15.83 7.54 -17.17
N LEU A 347 14.76 8.11 -17.71
CA LEU A 347 13.46 8.10 -17.03
C LEU A 347 12.75 6.77 -17.30
N ALA A 348 12.07 6.24 -16.28
CA ALA A 348 11.40 4.97 -16.34
C ALA A 348 9.94 5.10 -15.89
N GLY A 349 9.00 4.52 -16.62
CA GLY A 349 7.59 4.46 -16.20
C GLY A 349 6.74 3.59 -17.11
N THR A 350 5.48 3.96 -17.35
CA THR A 350 4.55 3.14 -18.15
C THR A 350 4.71 3.36 -19.66
N GLU A 351 4.17 2.46 -20.49
CA GLU A 351 4.16 2.59 -21.96
C GLU A 351 3.34 3.81 -22.43
N GLU A 352 2.24 4.11 -21.73
CA GLU A 352 1.45 5.31 -21.97
C GLU A 352 2.27 6.59 -21.74
N ASP A 353 3.08 6.58 -20.68
CA ASP A 353 3.97 7.69 -20.37
C ASP A 353 5.13 7.79 -21.35
N GLU A 354 5.67 6.68 -21.87
CA GLU A 354 6.75 6.73 -22.89
C GLU A 354 6.29 7.54 -24.11
N THR A 355 5.07 7.31 -24.57
CA THR A 355 4.52 8.00 -25.75
C THR A 355 4.34 9.51 -25.51
N LYS A 356 4.00 9.91 -24.28
CA LYS A 356 3.63 11.30 -23.94
C LYS A 356 4.78 12.11 -23.33
N LYS A 357 5.65 11.47 -22.56
CA LYS A 357 6.64 12.11 -21.69
C LYS A 357 8.07 11.96 -22.19
N ARG A 358 8.35 11.13 -23.19
CA ARG A 358 9.71 10.97 -23.74
C ARG A 358 10.30 12.30 -24.20
N HIS A 359 9.55 13.13 -24.92
CA HIS A 359 10.03 14.46 -25.32
C HIS A 359 10.35 15.36 -24.12
N HIS A 360 9.54 15.31 -23.07
CA HIS A 360 9.80 16.08 -21.83
C HIS A 360 11.00 15.55 -21.05
N ALA A 361 11.21 14.23 -21.04
CA ALA A 361 12.39 13.60 -20.44
C ALA A 361 13.67 14.06 -21.15
N LEU A 362 13.71 14.00 -22.48
CA LEU A 362 14.83 14.47 -23.29
C LEU A 362 15.09 15.98 -23.07
N ALA A 363 14.02 16.78 -23.00
CA ALA A 363 14.13 18.22 -22.72
C ALA A 363 14.61 18.54 -21.28
N ALA A 364 14.46 17.60 -20.34
CA ALA A 364 15.02 17.69 -18.99
C ALA A 364 16.47 17.17 -18.91
N GLY A 365 17.06 16.77 -20.04
CA GLY A 365 18.43 16.29 -20.16
C GLY A 365 18.57 14.76 -20.12
N ALA A 366 17.50 14.01 -19.91
CA ALA A 366 17.57 12.55 -19.92
C ALA A 366 18.05 12.02 -21.28
N VAL A 367 18.75 10.90 -21.27
CA VAL A 367 19.22 10.23 -22.48
C VAL A 367 18.07 9.51 -23.19
N ASP A 368 17.16 8.92 -22.42
CA ASP A 368 15.97 8.26 -22.96
C ASP A 368 14.85 8.12 -21.91
N TYR A 369 13.71 7.62 -22.37
CA TYR A 369 12.62 7.13 -21.56
C TYR A 369 12.36 5.64 -21.84
N VAL A 370 12.27 4.83 -20.78
CA VAL A 370 12.03 3.38 -20.87
C VAL A 370 10.70 3.02 -20.22
N ALA A 371 9.79 2.41 -20.99
CA ALA A 371 8.65 1.70 -20.42
C ALA A 371 9.12 0.46 -19.64
N VAL A 372 8.88 0.45 -18.33
CA VAL A 372 9.24 -0.61 -17.39
C VAL A 372 7.99 -1.37 -16.95
N GLU A 373 7.47 -2.22 -17.83
CA GLU A 373 6.38 -3.12 -17.51
C GLU A 373 6.86 -4.53 -17.14
N PRO A 374 6.19 -5.22 -16.18
CA PRO A 374 6.63 -6.52 -15.66
C PRO A 374 6.87 -7.61 -16.71
N PHE A 375 6.19 -7.54 -17.86
CA PHE A 375 6.23 -8.58 -18.89
C PHE A 375 7.26 -8.32 -20.01
N ARG A 376 7.96 -7.18 -20.01
CA ARG A 376 8.88 -6.79 -21.09
C ARG A 376 10.35 -6.76 -20.69
N ILE A 377 10.76 -7.66 -19.79
CA ILE A 377 12.11 -7.73 -19.22
C ILE A 377 13.21 -7.76 -20.30
N LEU A 378 13.05 -8.54 -21.36
CA LEU A 378 14.03 -8.60 -22.46
C LEU A 378 14.17 -7.27 -23.22
N SER A 379 13.07 -6.56 -23.41
CA SER A 379 13.09 -5.24 -24.06
C SER A 379 13.75 -4.20 -23.16
N ILE A 380 13.49 -4.24 -21.85
CA ILE A 380 14.12 -3.36 -20.87
C ILE A 380 15.62 -3.63 -20.85
N LEU A 381 16.03 -4.90 -20.70
CA LEU A 381 17.44 -5.30 -20.73
C LEU A 381 18.16 -4.81 -21.98
N ARG A 382 17.54 -5.00 -23.16
CA ARG A 382 18.12 -4.55 -24.43
C ARG A 382 18.26 -3.04 -24.50
N LYS A 383 17.23 -2.28 -24.12
CA LYS A 383 17.30 -0.81 -24.10
C LYS A 383 18.37 -0.31 -23.14
N LEU A 384 18.45 -0.85 -21.93
CA LEU A 384 19.48 -0.46 -20.96
C LEU A 384 20.89 -0.80 -21.45
N ASP A 385 21.08 -1.97 -22.06
CA ASP A 385 22.35 -2.38 -22.65
C ASP A 385 22.77 -1.49 -23.83
N ASP A 386 21.83 -1.18 -24.73
CA ASP A 386 22.09 -0.32 -25.88
C ASP A 386 22.45 1.10 -25.41
N THR A 387 21.76 1.64 -24.40
CA THR A 387 22.10 2.93 -23.78
C THR A 387 23.46 2.89 -23.12
N MET A 388 23.79 1.83 -22.36
CA MET A 388 25.12 1.69 -21.75
C MET A 388 26.23 1.70 -22.80
N ARG A 389 26.09 0.92 -23.88
CA ARG A 389 27.09 0.83 -24.95
C ARG A 389 27.34 2.16 -25.67
N LEU A 390 26.32 3.00 -25.80
CA LEU A 390 26.46 4.33 -26.40
C LEU A 390 27.35 5.25 -25.56
N PHE A 391 27.44 5.02 -24.26
CA PHE A 391 28.18 5.85 -23.30
C PHE A 391 29.47 5.20 -22.80
N GLU A 392 29.63 3.89 -22.96
CA GLU A 392 30.89 3.15 -22.74
C GLU A 392 31.81 3.17 -23.98
N GLY A 393 31.33 3.71 -25.10
CA GLY A 393 32.02 3.77 -26.40
C GLY A 393 32.91 4.99 -26.65
N ASN A 394 33.51 5.57 -25.60
CA ASN A 394 34.58 6.58 -25.70
C ASN A 394 35.66 6.33 -24.65
#